data_AF-A0A947DIH5-F1
#
_entry.id   AF-A0A947DIH5-F1
#
_cell.length_a   1.000
_cell.length_b   1.000
_cell.length_c   1.000
_cell.angle_alpha   90.00
_cell.angle_beta   90.00
_cell.angle_gamma   90.00
#
_symmetry.space_group_name_H-M   'P 1'
#
loop_
_entity.id
_entity.type
_entity.pdbx_description
1 polymer ?
#
loop_
_entity_poly.entity_id
_entity_poly.type
_entity_poly.pdbx_seq_one_letter_code
_entity_poly.pdbx_strand_id
1 'polypeptide(L)'
;MPIDISLLRQSIRQNLDTEELLFLLDRAIELIPQETLPELLKGVLDLDSFQVDEIADELILEEVLDFQADSLAGVYYESFRVNSRNYMDQSRGTINWIAEFKRLMNRCIKECQAGEYFQAHPAFEVLIELLDEVDECRDDIIFFADESGSWQVGVSWENVLPSYFTALAEVVEPEVYAESVVKVVKKHANYRGDIHLKTAMKIAQPAQRKALKAII
;
A
#
# COMPACT_ATOMS: atom_id res chain seq x y z
N MET A 1 -19.63 17.52 -8.03
CA MET A 1 -20.24 17.00 -9.28
C MET A 1 -21.14 15.84 -8.89
N PRO A 2 -22.44 15.83 -9.25
CA PRO A 2 -23.32 14.70 -8.92
C PRO A 2 -22.92 13.46 -9.72
N ILE A 3 -22.92 12.29 -9.07
CA ILE A 3 -22.64 10.99 -9.70
C ILE A 3 -23.98 10.34 -10.08
N ASP A 4 -24.10 9.85 -11.32
CA ASP A 4 -25.26 9.05 -11.73
C ASP A 4 -25.13 7.62 -11.19
N ILE A 5 -25.95 7.31 -10.18
CA ILE A 5 -25.94 6.02 -9.48
C ILE A 5 -26.35 4.86 -10.39
N SER A 6 -27.20 5.10 -11.39
CA SER A 6 -27.66 4.04 -12.30
C SER A 6 -26.52 3.64 -13.24
N LEU A 7 -25.81 4.61 -13.79
CA LEU A 7 -24.63 4.37 -14.61
C LEU A 7 -23.50 3.74 -13.80
N LEU A 8 -23.25 4.20 -12.57
CA LEU A 8 -22.25 3.59 -11.69
C LEU A 8 -22.56 2.11 -11.43
N ARG A 9 -23.82 1.76 -11.09
CA ARG A 9 -24.23 0.36 -10.90
C ARG A 9 -24.03 -0.48 -12.15
N GLN A 10 -24.28 0.09 -13.33
CA GLN A 10 -24.05 -0.61 -14.59
C GLN A 10 -22.55 -0.84 -14.80
N SER A 11 -21.71 0.18 -14.61
CA SER A 11 -20.26 0.06 -14.74
C SER A 11 -19.66 -0.95 -13.76
N ILE A 12 -20.07 -0.93 -12.49
CA ILE A 12 -19.63 -1.92 -11.49
C ILE A 12 -19.92 -3.35 -11.96
N ARG A 13 -21.09 -3.60 -12.56
CA ARG A 13 -21.48 -4.95 -13.00
C ARG A 13 -20.87 -5.40 -14.32
N GLN A 14 -20.52 -4.46 -15.19
CA GLN A 14 -20.08 -4.76 -16.56
C GLN A 14 -18.57 -4.64 -16.75
N ASN A 15 -17.93 -3.80 -15.93
CA ASN A 15 -16.56 -3.38 -16.17
C ASN A 15 -15.60 -3.77 -15.05
N LEU A 16 -16.10 -4.16 -13.87
CA LEU A 16 -15.23 -4.58 -12.76
C LEU A 16 -15.17 -6.10 -12.66
N ASP A 17 -13.97 -6.63 -12.46
CA ASP A 17 -13.77 -8.02 -12.08
C ASP A 17 -13.84 -8.22 -10.55
N THR A 18 -13.63 -9.46 -10.10
CA THR A 18 -13.73 -9.79 -8.66
C THR A 18 -12.62 -9.14 -7.83
N GLU A 19 -11.42 -8.98 -8.39
CA GLU A 19 -10.29 -8.38 -7.70
C GLU A 19 -10.54 -6.87 -7.52
N GLU A 20 -10.98 -6.19 -8.58
CA GLU A 20 -11.35 -4.79 -8.55
C GLU A 20 -12.53 -4.51 -7.60
N LEU A 21 -13.50 -5.43 -7.52
CA LEU A 21 -14.60 -5.34 -6.56
C LEU A 21 -14.13 -5.47 -5.10
N LEU A 22 -13.18 -6.38 -4.82
CA LEU A 22 -12.63 -6.54 -3.47
C LEU A 22 -11.84 -5.30 -3.05
N PHE A 23 -10.99 -4.76 -3.93
CA PHE A 23 -10.31 -3.50 -3.66
C PHE A 23 -11.28 -2.34 -3.42
N LEU A 24 -12.39 -2.29 -4.16
CA LEU A 24 -13.40 -1.25 -3.97
C LEU A 24 -14.12 -1.39 -2.62
N LEU A 25 -14.44 -2.61 -2.20
CA LEU A 25 -15.09 -2.87 -0.91
C LEU A 25 -14.16 -2.52 0.27
N ASP A 26 -12.89 -2.90 0.19
CA ASP A 26 -11.90 -2.60 1.22
C ASP A 26 -11.75 -1.07 1.41
N ARG A 27 -11.64 -0.33 0.31
CA ARG A 27 -11.67 1.14 0.34
C ARG A 27 -12.98 1.72 0.87
N ALA A 28 -14.11 1.07 0.60
CA ALA A 28 -15.41 1.54 1.06
C ALA A 28 -15.55 1.41 2.58
N ILE A 29 -15.00 0.37 3.20
CA ILE A 29 -15.03 0.17 4.66
C ILE A 29 -14.38 1.37 5.38
N GLU A 30 -13.31 1.94 4.83
CA GLU A 30 -12.65 3.11 5.41
C GLU A 30 -13.45 4.42 5.26
N LEU A 31 -14.38 4.49 4.30
CA LEU A 31 -15.14 5.71 3.97
C LEU A 31 -16.56 5.70 4.55
N ILE A 32 -17.09 4.52 4.83
CA ILE A 32 -18.44 4.33 5.34
C ILE A 32 -18.43 4.53 6.87
N PRO A 33 -19.32 5.36 7.43
CA PRO A 33 -19.42 5.52 8.88
C PRO A 33 -19.67 4.17 9.57
N GLN A 34 -18.97 3.90 10.67
CA GLN A 34 -19.03 2.59 11.35
C GLN A 34 -20.45 2.21 11.75
N GLU A 35 -21.27 3.17 12.16
CA GLU A 35 -22.67 2.96 12.54
C GLU A 35 -23.54 2.44 11.39
N THR A 36 -23.10 2.62 10.13
CA THR A 36 -23.81 2.15 8.93
C THR A 36 -23.29 0.82 8.39
N LEU A 37 -22.11 0.36 8.83
CA LEU A 37 -21.55 -0.94 8.42
C LEU A 37 -22.45 -2.13 8.77
N PRO A 38 -23.10 -2.21 9.95
CA PRO A 38 -24.00 -3.33 10.25
C PRO A 38 -25.14 -3.47 9.23
N GLU A 39 -25.67 -2.37 8.72
CA GLU A 39 -26.74 -2.39 7.71
C GLU A 39 -26.22 -2.90 6.36
N LEU A 40 -25.01 -2.51 5.97
CA LEU A 40 -24.37 -2.96 4.73
C LEU A 40 -24.04 -4.46 4.76
N LEU A 41 -23.56 -4.96 5.89
CA LEU A 41 -23.03 -6.33 6.05
C LEU A 41 -24.12 -7.36 6.41
N LYS A 42 -25.30 -6.89 6.85
CA LYS A 42 -26.41 -7.74 7.28
C LYS A 42 -26.83 -8.72 6.19
N GLY A 43 -26.84 -10.00 6.54
CA GLY A 43 -27.25 -11.09 5.64
C GLY A 43 -26.18 -11.50 4.62
N VAL A 44 -25.01 -10.88 4.66
CA VAL A 44 -23.82 -11.29 3.89
C VAL A 44 -22.80 -11.97 4.82
N LEU A 45 -22.53 -11.37 5.98
CA LEU A 45 -21.59 -11.88 6.98
C LEU A 45 -22.23 -12.03 8.36
N ASP A 46 -21.64 -12.88 9.19
CA ASP A 46 -22.00 -13.04 10.60
C ASP A 46 -21.39 -11.92 11.44
N LEU A 47 -22.19 -10.92 11.80
CA LEU A 47 -21.71 -9.72 12.49
C LEU A 47 -21.16 -10.00 13.89
N ASP A 48 -21.62 -11.08 14.53
CA ASP A 48 -21.18 -11.44 15.88
C ASP A 48 -19.73 -11.94 15.89
N SER A 49 -19.21 -12.37 14.72
CA SER A 49 -17.82 -12.81 14.57
C SER A 49 -16.79 -11.66 14.51
N PHE A 50 -17.24 -10.41 14.42
CA PHE A 50 -16.36 -9.23 14.32
C PHE A 50 -16.40 -8.34 15.57
N GLN A 51 -17.07 -8.76 16.63
CA GLN A 51 -17.10 -7.99 17.87
C GLN A 51 -15.76 -8.13 18.60
N VAL A 52 -15.12 -6.98 18.83
CA VAL A 52 -13.92 -6.88 19.67
C VAL A 52 -14.31 -6.15 20.96
N ASP A 53 -13.86 -6.67 22.10
CA ASP A 53 -14.16 -6.11 23.42
C ASP A 53 -13.55 -4.70 23.60
N GLU A 54 -12.45 -4.42 22.91
CA GLU A 54 -11.78 -3.12 22.86
C GLU A 54 -11.18 -2.92 21.46
N ILE A 55 -11.42 -1.75 20.85
CA ILE A 55 -10.69 -1.36 19.65
C ILE A 55 -9.34 -0.85 20.15
N ALA A 56 -8.31 -1.67 20.04
CA ALA A 56 -6.96 -1.22 20.32
C ALA A 56 -6.60 -0.10 19.34
N ASP A 57 -6.17 1.04 19.88
CA ASP A 57 -5.51 2.09 19.10
C ASP A 57 -4.06 1.64 18.86
N GLU A 58 -3.93 0.61 18.03
CA GLU A 58 -2.64 0.00 17.71
C GLU A 58 -1.82 0.98 16.86
N LEU A 59 -0.55 1.16 17.23
CA LEU A 59 0.33 2.06 16.47
C LEU A 59 0.55 1.49 15.08
N ILE A 60 0.48 2.34 14.04
CA ILE A 60 0.68 1.91 12.65
C ILE A 60 1.99 1.13 12.45
N LEU A 61 3.05 1.48 13.19
CA LEU A 61 4.32 0.77 13.09
C LEU A 61 4.22 -0.66 13.61
N GLU A 62 3.47 -0.91 14.69
CA GLU A 62 3.28 -2.25 15.24
C GLU A 62 2.49 -3.12 14.25
N GLU A 63 1.39 -2.60 13.72
CA GLU A 63 0.58 -3.32 12.72
C GLU A 63 1.37 -3.64 11.44
N VAL A 64 2.22 -2.72 10.99
CA VAL A 64 3.11 -2.94 9.83
C VAL A 64 4.20 -3.97 10.12
N LEU A 65 4.76 -4.00 11.33
CA LEU A 65 5.76 -4.99 11.73
C LEU A 65 5.15 -6.39 11.82
N ASP A 66 3.93 -6.51 12.34
CA ASP A 66 3.20 -7.78 12.37
C ASP A 66 2.90 -8.27 10.95
N PHE A 67 2.43 -7.38 10.08
CA PHE A 67 2.24 -7.71 8.67
C PHE A 67 3.55 -8.12 7.96
N GLN A 68 4.67 -7.46 8.26
CA GLN A 68 5.98 -7.85 7.74
C GLN A 68 6.36 -9.25 8.22
N ALA A 69 6.18 -9.54 9.51
CA ALA A 69 6.50 -10.84 10.09
C ALA A 69 5.68 -11.97 9.44
N ASP A 70 4.37 -11.77 9.26
CA ASP A 70 3.48 -12.73 8.60
C ASP A 70 3.86 -12.91 7.12
N SER A 71 4.21 -11.82 6.44
CA SER A 71 4.68 -11.84 5.05
C SER A 71 5.95 -12.67 4.90
N LEU A 72 6.95 -12.43 5.75
CA LEU A 72 8.24 -13.14 5.74
C LEU A 72 8.12 -14.59 6.23
N ALA A 73 7.08 -14.91 7.00
CA ALA A 73 6.76 -16.28 7.40
C ALA A 73 5.98 -17.07 6.32
N GLY A 74 5.63 -16.42 5.20
CA GLY A 74 4.91 -17.03 4.09
C GLY A 74 3.44 -17.33 4.39
N VAL A 75 2.84 -16.60 5.33
CA VAL A 75 1.40 -16.73 5.68
C VAL A 75 0.51 -16.51 4.45
N TYR A 76 0.94 -15.64 3.55
CA TYR A 76 0.22 -15.29 2.33
C TYR A 76 0.69 -16.08 1.10
N TYR A 77 1.71 -16.91 1.24
CA TYR A 77 2.21 -17.67 0.11
C TYR A 77 1.27 -18.82 -0.23
N GLU A 78 0.70 -18.74 -1.43
CA GLU A 78 -0.17 -19.77 -1.98
C GLU A 78 0.16 -19.94 -3.46
N SER A 79 0.85 -21.03 -3.80
CA SER A 79 1.14 -21.38 -5.18
C SER A 79 0.08 -22.29 -5.78
N PHE A 80 -0.03 -22.26 -7.10
CA PHE A 80 -0.91 -23.16 -7.84
C PHE A 80 -0.26 -23.59 -9.15
N ARG A 81 -0.81 -24.65 -9.76
CA ARG A 81 -0.26 -25.17 -11.01
C ARG A 81 -0.60 -24.24 -12.18
N VAL A 82 0.39 -23.49 -12.62
CA VAL A 82 0.29 -22.60 -13.78
C VAL A 82 0.24 -23.37 -15.09
N ASN A 83 -0.62 -22.92 -15.99
CA ASN A 83 -0.79 -23.35 -17.37
C ASN A 83 -1.26 -22.15 -18.23
N SER A 84 -1.39 -22.36 -19.54
CA SER A 84 -1.72 -21.27 -20.48
C SER A 84 -3.10 -20.63 -20.28
N ARG A 85 -3.93 -21.13 -19.35
CA ARG A 85 -5.25 -20.56 -19.04
C ARG A 85 -5.28 -19.74 -17.76
N ASN A 86 -4.34 -19.94 -16.84
CA ASN A 86 -4.33 -19.33 -15.50
C ASN A 86 -2.99 -18.65 -15.18
N TYR A 87 -2.17 -18.37 -16.17
CA TYR A 87 -0.88 -17.69 -16.00
C TYR A 87 -1.01 -16.21 -15.58
N MET A 88 -2.22 -15.64 -15.68
CA MET A 88 -2.53 -14.31 -15.17
C MET A 88 -3.30 -14.34 -13.84
N ASP A 89 -3.63 -15.53 -13.32
CA ASP A 89 -4.42 -15.63 -12.09
C ASP A 89 -3.53 -15.32 -10.88
N GLN A 90 -4.10 -14.69 -9.87
CA GLN A 90 -3.48 -14.53 -8.56
C GLN A 90 -4.12 -15.52 -7.57
N SER A 91 -3.32 -16.07 -6.66
CA SER A 91 -3.84 -16.87 -5.56
C SER A 91 -4.60 -16.01 -4.56
N ARG A 92 -5.38 -16.63 -3.68
CA ARG A 92 -6.10 -15.90 -2.64
C ARG A 92 -5.10 -15.22 -1.69
N GLY A 93 -4.02 -15.93 -1.35
CA GLY A 93 -2.91 -15.42 -0.56
C GLY A 93 -2.32 -14.12 -1.15
N THR A 94 -1.95 -14.13 -2.44
CA THR A 94 -1.42 -12.94 -3.12
C THR A 94 -2.43 -11.78 -3.13
N ILE A 95 -3.70 -12.04 -3.42
CA ILE A 95 -4.75 -11.00 -3.42
C ILE A 95 -4.89 -10.37 -2.03
N ASN A 96 -4.95 -11.19 -0.98
CA ASN A 96 -5.10 -10.71 0.40
C ASN A 96 -3.87 -9.90 0.85
N TRP A 97 -2.67 -10.35 0.49
CA TRP A 97 -1.44 -9.63 0.77
C TRP A 97 -1.42 -8.24 0.10
N ILE A 98 -1.80 -8.16 -1.19
CA ILE A 98 -1.84 -6.88 -1.92
C ILE A 98 -2.87 -5.93 -1.31
N ALA A 99 -4.04 -6.45 -0.92
CA ALA A 99 -5.08 -5.64 -0.26
C ALA A 99 -4.56 -5.06 1.07
N GLU A 100 -3.98 -5.90 1.92
CA GLU A 100 -3.46 -5.48 3.22
C GLU A 100 -2.29 -4.51 3.09
N PHE A 101 -1.35 -4.79 2.19
CA PHE A 101 -0.26 -3.88 1.86
C PHE A 101 -0.78 -2.49 1.46
N LYS A 102 -1.78 -2.42 0.57
CA LYS A 102 -2.38 -1.15 0.13
C LYS A 102 -3.10 -0.44 1.26
N ARG A 103 -3.81 -1.16 2.13
CA ARG A 103 -4.48 -0.61 3.32
C ARG A 103 -3.46 0.04 4.26
N LEU A 104 -2.38 -0.67 4.60
CA LEU A 104 -1.31 -0.17 5.47
C LEU A 104 -0.58 1.04 4.87
N MET A 105 -0.31 1.02 3.56
CA MET A 105 0.26 2.19 2.86
C MET A 105 -0.67 3.41 2.93
N ASN A 106 -1.98 3.21 2.74
CA ASN A 106 -2.95 4.29 2.88
C ASN A 106 -3.05 4.80 4.32
N ARG A 107 -2.91 3.92 5.31
CA ARG A 107 -2.88 4.32 6.71
C ARG A 107 -1.63 5.15 7.03
N CYS A 108 -0.45 4.76 6.54
CA CYS A 108 0.77 5.58 6.66
C CYS A 108 0.58 6.98 6.06
N ILE A 109 -0.13 7.11 4.93
CA ILE A 109 -0.49 8.41 4.34
C ILE A 109 -1.36 9.22 5.32
N LYS A 110 -2.38 8.62 5.93
CA LYS A 110 -3.28 9.30 6.88
C LYS A 110 -2.52 9.76 8.13
N GLU A 111 -1.67 8.92 8.70
CA GLU A 111 -0.82 9.25 9.86
C GLU A 111 0.13 10.41 9.53
N CYS A 112 0.78 10.37 8.37
CA CYS A 112 1.61 11.48 7.91
C CYS A 112 0.80 12.78 7.75
N GLN A 113 -0.45 12.72 7.26
CA GLN A 113 -1.32 13.90 7.14
C GLN A 113 -1.78 14.44 8.49
N ALA A 114 -1.86 13.57 9.52
CA ALA A 114 -2.13 13.95 10.90
C ALA A 114 -0.89 14.57 11.61
N GLY A 115 0.30 14.44 11.02
CA GLY A 115 1.56 14.94 11.59
C GLY A 115 2.33 13.90 12.40
N GLU A 116 1.90 12.63 12.39
CA GLU A 116 2.51 11.52 13.13
C GLU A 116 3.74 10.95 12.39
N TYR A 117 4.70 11.81 12.07
CA TYR A 117 5.83 11.48 11.20
C TYR A 117 6.75 10.39 11.77
N PHE A 118 6.93 10.35 13.11
CA PHE A 118 7.76 9.36 13.78
C PHE A 118 7.17 7.94 13.74
N GLN A 119 5.86 7.82 13.54
CA GLN A 119 5.18 6.54 13.31
C GLN A 119 5.11 6.21 11.83
N ALA A 120 4.69 7.19 11.01
CA ALA A 120 4.49 7.00 9.58
C ALA A 120 5.78 6.69 8.82
N HIS A 121 6.90 7.36 9.13
CA HIS A 121 8.16 7.13 8.43
C HIS A 121 8.68 5.68 8.53
N PRO A 122 8.93 5.12 9.73
CA PRO A 122 9.41 3.75 9.83
C PRO A 122 8.42 2.73 9.27
N ALA A 123 7.11 2.99 9.38
CA ALA A 123 6.08 2.15 8.76
C ALA A 123 6.18 2.14 7.22
N PHE A 124 6.38 3.30 6.58
CA PHE A 124 6.66 3.36 5.15
C PHE A 124 7.93 2.60 4.76
N GLU A 125 9.03 2.75 5.53
CA GLU A 125 10.29 2.05 5.24
C GLU A 125 10.09 0.53 5.25
N VAL A 126 9.43 0.00 6.29
CA VAL A 126 9.16 -1.45 6.40
C VAL A 126 8.36 -1.96 5.20
N LEU A 127 7.31 -1.23 4.78
CA LEU A 127 6.50 -1.63 3.62
C LEU A 127 7.29 -1.54 2.31
N ILE A 128 8.11 -0.51 2.11
CA ILE A 128 8.95 -0.36 0.91
C ILE A 128 10.04 -1.46 0.88
N GLU A 129 10.65 -1.77 2.02
CA GLU A 129 11.60 -2.88 2.15
C GLU A 129 10.94 -4.22 1.87
N LEU A 130 9.68 -4.42 2.26
CA LEU A 130 8.97 -5.65 1.94
C LEU A 130 8.76 -5.81 0.42
N LEU A 131 8.55 -4.72 -0.33
CA LEU A 131 8.58 -4.77 -1.80
C LEU A 131 9.98 -5.09 -2.34
N ASP A 132 11.03 -4.59 -1.69
CA ASP A 132 12.41 -4.93 -2.02
C ASP A 132 12.65 -6.44 -1.90
N GLU A 133 12.12 -7.08 -0.85
CA GLU A 133 12.23 -8.53 -0.62
C GLU A 133 11.45 -9.37 -1.64
N VAL A 134 10.27 -8.89 -2.07
CA VAL A 134 9.51 -9.52 -3.17
C VAL A 134 10.30 -9.48 -4.48
N ASP A 135 10.98 -8.37 -4.77
CA ASP A 135 11.81 -8.23 -5.97
C ASP A 135 13.10 -9.06 -5.94
N GLU A 136 13.59 -9.43 -4.75
CA GLU A 136 14.77 -10.28 -4.58
C GLU A 136 14.47 -11.78 -4.75
N CYS A 137 13.29 -12.12 -5.29
CA CYS A 137 12.81 -13.48 -5.52
C CYS A 137 12.81 -14.35 -4.25
N ARG A 138 12.41 -13.76 -3.12
CA ARG A 138 11.90 -14.55 -1.99
C ARG A 138 10.55 -15.11 -2.37
N ASP A 139 10.59 -16.23 -3.08
CA ASP A 139 9.42 -16.94 -3.61
C ASP A 139 8.48 -17.48 -2.52
N ASP A 140 8.71 -17.16 -1.25
CA ASP A 140 7.94 -17.60 -0.08
C ASP A 140 7.10 -16.49 0.55
N ILE A 141 7.12 -15.25 0.03
CA ILE A 141 6.25 -14.16 0.52
C ILE A 141 4.87 -14.24 -0.16
N ILE A 142 4.86 -14.16 -1.49
CA ILE A 142 3.67 -14.22 -2.35
C ILE A 142 4.01 -14.92 -3.67
N PHE A 143 2.99 -15.39 -4.39
CA PHE A 143 3.16 -16.12 -5.66
C PHE A 143 2.62 -15.31 -6.84
N PHE A 144 3.45 -15.11 -7.86
CA PHE A 144 3.06 -14.60 -9.17
C PHE A 144 3.19 -15.71 -10.23
N ALA A 145 2.18 -15.86 -11.09
CA ALA A 145 2.09 -17.00 -11.99
C ALA A 145 2.95 -16.89 -13.28
N ASP A 146 3.36 -15.68 -13.67
CA ASP A 146 4.13 -15.43 -14.91
C ASP A 146 5.43 -14.66 -14.62
N GLU A 147 5.41 -13.34 -14.72
CA GLU A 147 6.52 -12.49 -14.32
C GLU A 147 6.40 -12.19 -12.81
N SER A 148 7.50 -12.28 -12.08
CA SER A 148 7.53 -11.92 -10.65
C SER A 148 8.08 -10.52 -10.49
N GLY A 149 7.41 -9.69 -9.68
CA GLY A 149 7.92 -8.37 -9.32
C GLY A 149 6.91 -7.54 -8.54
N SER A 150 7.41 -6.71 -7.64
CA SER A 150 6.65 -5.81 -6.77
C SER A 150 5.77 -4.82 -7.56
N TRP A 151 6.10 -4.56 -8.82
CA TRP A 151 5.28 -3.75 -9.73
C TRP A 151 3.85 -4.29 -9.90
N GLN A 152 3.63 -5.61 -9.76
CA GLN A 152 2.30 -6.22 -9.83
C GLN A 152 1.42 -5.92 -8.62
N VAL A 153 2.00 -5.47 -7.51
CA VAL A 153 1.24 -5.00 -6.34
C VAL A 153 0.41 -3.77 -6.71
N GLY A 154 0.85 -2.96 -7.68
CA GLY A 154 0.08 -1.83 -8.19
C GLY A 154 -0.01 -0.67 -7.20
N VAL A 155 1.11 -0.32 -6.57
CA VAL A 155 1.21 0.82 -5.65
C VAL A 155 1.06 2.14 -6.43
N SER A 156 0.15 3.01 -6.00
CA SER A 156 -0.01 4.35 -6.57
C SER A 156 1.05 5.30 -6.03
N TRP A 157 2.29 5.20 -6.54
CA TRP A 157 3.44 5.97 -6.08
C TRP A 157 3.23 7.49 -6.16
N GLU A 158 2.41 7.99 -7.07
CA GLU A 158 2.01 9.40 -7.12
C GLU A 158 1.27 9.89 -5.86
N ASN A 159 0.58 8.99 -5.14
CA ASN A 159 -0.14 9.30 -3.91
C ASN A 159 0.72 9.05 -2.68
N VAL A 160 1.53 8.00 -2.71
CA VAL A 160 2.39 7.57 -1.60
C VAL A 160 3.59 8.49 -1.41
N LEU A 161 4.35 8.74 -2.48
CA LEU A 161 5.65 9.40 -2.39
C LEU A 161 5.58 10.82 -1.80
N PRO A 162 4.57 11.66 -2.07
CA PRO A 162 4.46 12.96 -1.41
C PRO A 162 4.39 12.85 0.13
N SER A 163 3.63 11.88 0.65
CA SER A 163 3.48 11.68 2.10
C SER A 163 4.75 11.08 2.70
N TYR A 164 5.31 10.06 2.03
CA TYR A 164 6.59 9.48 2.43
C TYR A 164 7.72 10.53 2.48
N PHE A 165 7.88 11.36 1.44
CA PHE A 165 8.89 12.42 1.43
C PHE A 165 8.64 13.47 2.53
N THR A 166 7.38 13.76 2.85
CA THR A 166 7.04 14.67 3.96
C THR A 166 7.51 14.08 5.29
N ALA A 167 7.13 12.83 5.59
CA ALA A 167 7.55 12.15 6.81
C ALA A 167 9.09 12.04 6.89
N LEU A 168 9.75 11.70 5.78
CA LEU A 168 11.20 11.65 5.67
C LEU A 168 11.83 13.01 6.02
N ALA A 169 11.32 14.09 5.43
CA ALA A 169 11.86 15.44 5.61
C ALA A 169 11.81 15.92 7.08
N GLU A 170 10.86 15.41 7.86
CA GLU A 170 10.67 15.80 9.26
C GLU A 170 11.55 15.02 10.23
N VAL A 171 11.96 13.79 9.88
CA VAL A 171 12.58 12.87 10.84
C VAL A 171 14.04 12.54 10.56
N VAL A 172 14.52 12.69 9.32
CA VAL A 172 15.89 12.28 8.94
C VAL A 172 16.81 13.44 8.56
N GLU A 173 18.11 13.19 8.72
CA GLU A 173 19.17 14.09 8.33
C GLU A 173 19.25 14.30 6.79
N PRO A 174 19.81 15.43 6.32
CA PRO A 174 19.84 15.78 4.90
C PRO A 174 20.35 14.73 3.93
N GLU A 175 21.42 14.03 4.28
CA GLU A 175 22.06 13.01 3.45
C GLU A 175 21.18 11.76 3.35
N VAL A 176 20.63 11.30 4.48
CA VAL A 176 19.70 10.16 4.53
C VAL A 176 18.45 10.45 3.70
N TYR A 177 17.90 11.68 3.83
CA TYR A 177 16.76 12.11 3.01
C TYR A 177 17.04 11.93 1.52
N ALA A 178 18.19 12.44 1.07
CA ALA A 178 18.57 12.41 -0.33
C ALA A 178 18.73 10.97 -0.84
N GLU A 179 19.46 10.14 -0.09
CA GLU A 179 19.72 8.74 -0.45
C GLU A 179 18.43 7.92 -0.54
N SER A 180 17.55 8.00 0.47
CA SER A 180 16.29 7.25 0.48
C SER A 180 15.35 7.69 -0.65
N VAL A 181 15.23 8.99 -0.92
CA VAL A 181 14.45 9.51 -2.05
C VAL A 181 14.96 8.93 -3.37
N VAL A 182 16.28 8.95 -3.60
CA VAL A 182 16.86 8.43 -4.83
C VAL A 182 16.67 6.92 -4.93
N LYS A 183 16.87 6.18 -3.83
CA LYS A 183 16.66 4.72 -3.76
C LYS A 183 15.23 4.37 -4.18
N VAL A 184 14.22 4.90 -3.49
CA VAL A 184 12.82 4.54 -3.76
C VAL A 184 12.39 4.94 -5.16
N VAL A 185 12.78 6.14 -5.63
CA VAL A 185 12.37 6.60 -6.96
C VAL A 185 13.02 5.77 -8.06
N LYS A 186 14.32 5.43 -7.94
CA LYS A 186 15.01 4.63 -8.96
C LYS A 186 14.52 3.18 -8.99
N LYS A 187 14.20 2.60 -7.84
CA LYS A 187 13.78 1.19 -7.78
C LYS A 187 12.31 1.02 -8.15
N HIS A 188 11.43 1.84 -7.56
CA HIS A 188 9.99 1.59 -7.60
C HIS A 188 9.20 2.57 -8.49
N ALA A 189 9.74 3.76 -8.77
CA ALA A 189 9.01 4.82 -9.48
C ALA A 189 9.76 5.43 -10.67
N ASN A 190 10.71 4.69 -11.26
CA ASN A 190 11.62 5.24 -12.27
C ASN A 190 10.92 5.67 -13.56
N TYR A 191 9.79 5.03 -13.88
CA TYR A 191 8.95 5.36 -15.04
C TYR A 191 8.51 6.84 -15.08
N ARG A 192 8.46 7.52 -13.92
CA ARG A 192 8.21 8.97 -13.79
C ARG A 192 9.20 9.63 -12.82
N GLY A 193 10.44 9.13 -12.79
CA GLY A 193 11.43 9.52 -11.79
C GLY A 193 11.68 11.03 -11.73
N ASP A 194 11.70 11.73 -12.87
CA ASP A 194 11.91 13.18 -12.91
C ASP A 194 10.79 13.97 -12.19
N ILE A 195 9.54 13.50 -12.29
CA ILE A 195 8.38 14.10 -11.61
C ILE A 195 8.48 13.86 -10.11
N HIS A 196 8.80 12.63 -9.70
CA HIS A 196 8.92 12.28 -8.28
C HIS A 196 10.09 13.00 -7.60
N LEU A 197 11.26 13.10 -8.26
CA LEU A 197 12.40 13.87 -7.76
C LEU A 197 12.07 15.37 -7.64
N LYS A 198 11.35 15.94 -8.62
CA LYS A 198 10.86 17.34 -8.52
C LYS A 198 9.92 17.53 -7.33
N THR A 199 9.06 16.55 -7.04
CA THR A 199 8.18 16.59 -5.86
C THR A 199 8.99 16.53 -4.57
N ALA A 200 9.92 15.58 -4.44
CA ALA A 200 10.82 15.50 -3.28
C ALA A 200 11.59 16.80 -3.06
N MET A 201 12.07 17.44 -4.14
CA MET A 201 12.78 18.71 -4.08
C MET A 201 11.92 19.87 -3.54
N LYS A 202 10.61 19.87 -3.82
CA LYS A 202 9.68 20.88 -3.33
C LYS A 202 9.42 20.71 -1.83
N ILE A 203 9.27 19.46 -1.39
CA ILE A 203 8.98 19.10 0.01
C ILE A 203 10.21 19.29 0.90
N ALA A 204 11.40 18.92 0.40
CA ALA A 204 12.65 18.97 1.14
C ALA A 204 12.94 20.34 1.78
N GLN A 205 13.44 20.30 3.01
CA GLN A 205 14.04 21.44 3.69
C GLN A 205 15.30 21.94 2.94
N PRO A 206 15.79 23.18 3.18
CA PRO A 206 16.90 23.74 2.41
C PRO A 206 18.17 22.89 2.39
N ALA A 207 18.55 22.26 3.50
CA ALA A 207 19.72 21.40 3.59
C ALA A 207 19.51 20.07 2.84
N GLN A 208 18.37 19.40 3.05
CA GLN A 208 17.95 18.20 2.33
C GLN A 208 17.91 18.44 0.81
N ARG A 209 17.36 19.59 0.38
CA ARG A 209 17.31 19.99 -1.03
C ARG A 209 18.71 20.13 -1.64
N LYS A 210 19.67 20.64 -0.86
CA LYS A 210 21.07 20.76 -1.29
C LYS A 210 21.73 19.38 -1.42
N ALA A 211 21.50 18.49 -0.45
CA ALA A 211 21.99 17.11 -0.47
C ALA A 211 21.41 16.34 -1.68
N LEU A 212 20.09 16.41 -1.90
CA LEU A 212 19.44 15.75 -3.03
C LEU A 212 19.98 16.25 -4.39
N LYS A 213 20.18 17.56 -4.57
CA LYS A 213 20.82 18.11 -5.79
C LYS A 213 22.22 17.58 -6.06
N ALA A 214 22.95 17.15 -5.03
CA ALA A 214 24.32 16.69 -5.20
C ALA A 214 24.41 15.28 -5.78
N ILE A 215 23.31 14.50 -5.73
CA ILE A 215 23.30 13.07 -6.07
C ILE A 215 22.31 12.68 -7.17
N ILE A 216 21.53 13.64 -7.70
CA ILE A 216 20.60 13.44 -8.83
C ILE A 216 21.17 13.91 -10.16
#